data_AF-A0A9P3CNI1-F1
#
_entry.id   AF-A0A9P3CNI1-F1
#
_cell.length_a   1.000
_cell.length_b   1.000
_cell.length_c   1.000
_cell.angle_alpha   90.00
_cell.angle_beta   90.00
_cell.angle_gamma   90.00
#
_symmetry.space_group_name_H-M   'P 1'
#
loop_
_entity.id
_entity.type
_entity.pdbx_description
1 polymer ?
#
loop_
_entity_poly.entity_id
_entity_poly.type
_entity_poly.pdbx_seq_one_letter_code
_entity_poly.pdbx_strand_id
1 'polypeptide(L)'
;MLPLSKVYRKHGVSHGDKYSWVRRQEEEKETAALPAISVEQFVHLAAGGKATKEQARSCLYHLKNDLQVTPLSERHPDSEARRIGERVLHWLWSQDMTVRDALSLDRIFVNCLCYFSVAEGRDNDIWNWLLHEMNNEKRDVDVPERHLWVVGIMDAQVELSDSLVLPLKTLERALKDFSGKHLKWMIMAALVSGSRMTKSTTLPPYDPALSTVLISANKISTHGTMRAHNEAMIMLYHPTEPNGKLFLDMAPTYLQFGMKTSRKMTSRAFSINALRAAYILRLQNDEKGAVWLEDAVESRCPQVWDVRQKWLRRFEADPKLEELRRQSTSRSSATFDHWK
;
A
#
# COMPACT_ATOMS: atom_id res chain seq x y z
N MET A 1 18.83 -50.76 9.84
CA MET A 1 18.03 -51.15 8.65
C MET A 1 16.72 -50.38 8.67
N LEU A 2 16.47 -49.56 7.66
CA LEU A 2 15.15 -49.01 7.29
C LEU A 2 14.33 -50.15 6.59
N PRO A 3 13.01 -50.03 6.32
CA PRO A 3 12.21 -48.78 6.28
C PRO A 3 10.78 -48.86 6.85
N LEU A 4 10.26 -47.70 7.28
CA LEU A 4 8.82 -47.42 7.27
C LEU A 4 8.51 -46.41 6.16
N SER A 5 7.55 -46.78 5.31
CA SER A 5 7.14 -46.12 4.08
C SER A 5 6.47 -44.78 4.35
N LYS A 6 7.12 -43.69 3.93
CA LYS A 6 6.47 -42.39 3.76
C LYS A 6 5.61 -42.41 2.51
N VAL A 7 4.30 -42.36 2.69
CA VAL A 7 3.34 -41.98 1.64
C VAL A 7 3.56 -40.50 1.34
N TYR A 8 4.32 -40.21 0.29
CA TYR A 8 4.38 -38.89 -0.31
C TYR A 8 3.04 -38.59 -1.01
N ARG A 9 2.18 -37.78 -0.38
CA ARG A 9 1.21 -37.00 -1.16
C ARG A 9 2.01 -36.00 -1.98
N LYS A 10 2.12 -36.26 -3.29
CA LYS A 10 2.43 -35.24 -4.30
C LYS A 10 1.35 -34.16 -4.20
N HIS A 11 1.62 -33.09 -3.46
CA HIS A 11 0.96 -31.82 -3.77
C HIS A 11 1.51 -31.37 -5.11
N GLY A 12 0.61 -31.38 -6.10
CA GLY A 12 0.89 -30.88 -7.44
C GLY A 12 1.52 -29.51 -7.36
N VAL A 13 2.61 -29.36 -8.09
CA VAL A 13 3.23 -28.08 -8.38
C VAL A 13 2.18 -27.24 -9.10
N SER A 14 1.52 -26.34 -8.38
CA SER A 14 0.57 -25.38 -8.94
C SER A 14 1.32 -24.50 -9.95
N HIS A 15 1.05 -24.74 -11.23
CA HIS A 15 1.25 -23.76 -12.28
C HIS A 15 0.31 -22.58 -12.00
N GLY A 16 0.80 -21.52 -11.36
CA GLY A 16 -0.09 -20.42 -10.98
C GLY A 16 0.56 -19.14 -10.47
N ASP A 17 1.86 -18.93 -10.61
CA ASP A 17 2.49 -17.63 -10.28
C ASP A 17 2.34 -16.66 -11.47
N LYS A 18 1.09 -16.37 -11.87
CA LYS A 18 0.84 -15.10 -12.59
C LYS A 18 1.18 -14.01 -11.59
N TYR A 19 2.18 -13.19 -11.90
CA TYR A 19 2.58 -12.07 -11.06
C TYR A 19 1.35 -11.23 -10.65
N SER A 20 1.26 -10.84 -9.39
CA SER A 20 0.09 -10.13 -8.85
C SER A 20 -0.28 -8.85 -9.61
N TRP A 21 0.68 -8.22 -10.32
CA TRP A 21 0.38 -7.11 -11.22
C TRP A 21 -0.28 -7.53 -12.54
N VAL A 22 0.05 -8.70 -13.10
CA VAL A 22 -0.59 -9.25 -14.31
C VAL A 22 -2.04 -9.56 -13.99
N ARG A 23 -2.29 -10.22 -12.86
CA ARG A 23 -3.64 -10.50 -12.38
C ARG A 23 -4.47 -9.21 -12.20
N ARG A 24 -3.88 -8.16 -11.61
CA ARG A 24 -4.55 -6.84 -11.48
C ARG A 24 -4.92 -6.22 -12.83
N GLN A 25 -4.03 -6.29 -13.81
CA GLN A 25 -4.30 -5.77 -15.15
C GLN A 25 -5.39 -6.58 -15.87
N GLU A 26 -5.42 -7.91 -15.67
CA GLU A 26 -6.49 -8.76 -16.18
C GLU A 26 -7.83 -8.41 -15.54
N GLU A 27 -7.89 -8.31 -14.20
CA GLU A 27 -9.10 -7.90 -13.46
C GLU A 27 -9.61 -6.52 -13.91
N GLU A 28 -8.70 -5.58 -14.17
CA GLU A 28 -9.06 -4.23 -14.64
C GLU A 28 -9.62 -4.25 -16.06
N LYS A 29 -9.01 -5.01 -16.97
CA LYS A 29 -9.53 -5.21 -18.33
C LYS A 29 -10.89 -5.90 -18.32
N GLU A 30 -11.08 -6.91 -17.49
CA GLU A 30 -12.36 -7.59 -17.32
C GLU A 30 -13.43 -6.62 -16.82
N THR A 31 -13.11 -5.76 -15.85
CA THR A 31 -14.05 -4.74 -15.35
C THR A 31 -14.41 -3.74 -16.43
N ALA A 32 -13.41 -3.22 -17.13
CA ALA A 32 -13.59 -2.22 -18.18
C ALA A 32 -14.42 -2.76 -19.35
N ALA A 33 -14.37 -4.08 -19.60
CA ALA A 33 -15.17 -4.75 -20.62
C ALA A 33 -16.63 -4.98 -20.22
N LEU A 34 -17.01 -4.78 -18.95
CA LEU A 34 -18.40 -4.90 -18.52
C LEU A 34 -19.25 -3.78 -19.16
N PRO A 35 -20.50 -4.09 -19.57
CA PRO A 35 -21.41 -3.07 -20.08
C PRO A 35 -21.57 -1.93 -19.08
N ALA A 36 -21.30 -0.70 -19.51
CA ALA A 36 -21.48 0.47 -18.67
C ALA A 36 -22.96 0.61 -18.29
N ILE A 37 -23.20 0.90 -17.02
CA ILE A 37 -24.53 1.14 -16.46
C ILE A 37 -24.50 2.46 -15.69
N SER A 38 -25.52 3.28 -15.91
CA SER A 38 -25.67 4.55 -15.16
C SER A 38 -26.05 4.30 -13.70
N VAL A 39 -25.82 5.30 -12.86
CA VAL A 39 -26.22 5.29 -11.45
C VAL A 39 -27.72 5.06 -11.31
N GLU A 40 -28.54 5.73 -12.12
CA GLU A 40 -29.99 5.66 -12.08
C GLU A 40 -30.49 4.26 -12.47
N GLN A 41 -29.88 3.67 -13.50
CA GLN A 41 -30.18 2.29 -13.91
C GLN A 41 -29.81 1.29 -12.82
N PHE A 42 -28.63 1.42 -12.20
CA PHE A 42 -28.23 0.55 -11.09
C PHE A 42 -29.22 0.65 -9.92
N VAL A 43 -29.58 1.87 -9.51
CA VAL A 43 -30.53 2.11 -8.42
C VAL A 43 -31.89 1.50 -8.71
N HIS A 44 -32.39 1.68 -9.93
CA HIS A 44 -33.66 1.09 -10.36
C HIS A 44 -33.61 -0.45 -10.31
N LEU A 45 -32.53 -1.07 -10.79
CA LEU A 45 -32.35 -2.53 -10.72
C LEU A 45 -32.21 -3.02 -9.28
N ALA A 46 -31.50 -2.28 -8.42
CA ALA A 46 -31.31 -2.63 -7.02
C ALA A 46 -32.64 -2.58 -6.26
N ALA A 47 -33.45 -1.54 -6.45
CA ALA A 47 -34.77 -1.42 -5.86
C ALA A 47 -35.71 -2.55 -6.31
N GLY A 48 -35.57 -3.03 -7.54
CA GLY A 48 -36.31 -4.16 -8.08
C GLY A 48 -35.76 -5.55 -7.71
N GLY A 49 -34.68 -5.63 -6.93
CA GLY A 49 -34.03 -6.91 -6.57
C GLY A 49 -33.35 -7.62 -7.75
N LYS A 50 -33.03 -6.90 -8.83
CA LYS A 50 -32.48 -7.43 -10.09
C LYS A 50 -31.02 -7.03 -10.34
N ALA A 51 -30.45 -6.18 -9.49
CA ALA A 51 -29.06 -5.76 -9.62
C ALA A 51 -28.09 -6.92 -9.37
N THR A 52 -27.07 -7.05 -10.22
CA THR A 52 -26.02 -8.08 -10.10
C THR A 52 -24.68 -7.51 -9.60
N LYS A 53 -23.77 -8.40 -9.19
CA LYS A 53 -22.40 -8.04 -8.80
C LYS A 53 -21.62 -7.36 -9.93
N GLU A 54 -21.79 -7.81 -11.17
CA GLU A 54 -21.16 -7.22 -12.35
C GLU A 54 -21.69 -5.80 -12.61
N GLN A 55 -22.98 -5.57 -12.41
CA GLN A 55 -23.59 -4.25 -12.56
C GLN A 55 -23.10 -3.28 -11.49
N ALA A 56 -23.00 -3.71 -10.23
CA ALA A 56 -22.45 -2.87 -9.17
C ALA A 56 -20.98 -2.52 -9.43
N ARG A 57 -20.17 -3.51 -9.85
CA ARG A 57 -18.76 -3.32 -10.21
C ARG A 57 -18.60 -2.36 -11.39
N SER A 58 -19.37 -2.57 -12.47
CA SER A 58 -19.38 -1.72 -13.66
C SER A 58 -19.79 -0.28 -13.33
N CYS A 59 -20.88 -0.11 -12.57
CA CYS A 59 -21.40 1.21 -12.16
C CYS A 59 -20.34 2.03 -11.42
N LEU A 60 -19.71 1.45 -10.39
CA LEU A 60 -18.70 2.14 -9.60
C LEU A 60 -17.43 2.43 -10.41
N TYR A 61 -16.96 1.46 -11.21
CA TYR A 61 -15.72 1.59 -11.97
C TYR A 61 -15.80 2.70 -13.02
N HIS A 62 -16.82 2.68 -13.87
CA HIS A 62 -16.98 3.67 -14.94
C HIS A 62 -17.23 5.06 -14.36
N LEU A 63 -18.08 5.18 -13.33
CA LEU A 63 -18.30 6.47 -12.67
C LEU A 63 -17.03 7.03 -12.04
N LYS A 64 -16.19 6.19 -11.40
CA LYS A 64 -14.92 6.64 -10.84
C LYS A 64 -13.99 7.16 -11.95
N ASN A 65 -13.89 6.44 -13.06
CA ASN A 65 -13.07 6.85 -14.19
C ASN A 65 -13.55 8.16 -14.82
N ASP A 66 -14.86 8.33 -15.01
CA ASP A 66 -15.46 9.55 -15.55
C ASP A 66 -15.14 10.76 -14.65
N LEU A 67 -15.26 10.59 -13.32
CA LEU A 67 -14.91 11.63 -12.36
C LEU A 67 -13.41 11.92 -12.31
N GLN A 68 -12.55 10.92 -12.55
CA GLN A 68 -11.11 11.08 -12.53
C GLN A 68 -10.58 11.94 -13.68
N VAL A 69 -11.32 12.04 -14.79
CA VAL A 69 -11.00 12.97 -15.89
C VAL A 69 -11.13 14.43 -15.44
N THR A 70 -11.98 14.71 -14.46
CA THR A 70 -12.22 16.07 -13.93
C THR A 70 -11.23 16.38 -12.79
N PRO A 71 -10.54 17.55 -12.79
CA PRO A 71 -9.68 17.97 -11.70
C PRO A 71 -10.40 17.98 -10.35
N LEU A 72 -9.72 17.61 -9.26
CA LEU A 72 -10.31 17.55 -7.91
C LEU A 72 -11.04 18.84 -7.50
N SER A 73 -10.48 20.00 -7.88
CA SER A 73 -11.04 21.34 -7.61
C SER A 73 -12.36 21.63 -8.33
N GLU A 74 -12.64 20.94 -9.43
CA GLU A 74 -13.81 21.13 -10.29
C GLU A 74 -14.89 20.07 -10.04
N ARG A 75 -14.61 19.09 -9.19
CA ARG A 75 -15.61 18.10 -8.78
C ARG A 75 -16.59 18.81 -7.84
N HIS A 76 -17.74 19.23 -8.36
CA HIS A 76 -18.81 19.86 -7.58
C HIS A 76 -19.37 18.92 -6.48
N PRO A 77 -19.66 19.44 -5.27
CA PRO A 77 -20.12 18.65 -4.13
C PRO A 77 -21.54 18.06 -4.22
N ASP A 78 -22.42 18.59 -5.08
CA ASP A 78 -23.86 18.37 -4.97
C ASP A 78 -24.50 17.46 -6.05
N SER A 79 -23.74 16.64 -6.77
CA SER A 79 -24.36 15.72 -7.75
C SER A 79 -24.92 14.46 -7.08
N GLU A 80 -26.12 14.00 -7.48
CA GLU A 80 -26.72 12.74 -7.00
C GLU A 80 -25.82 11.51 -7.23
N ALA A 81 -24.90 11.60 -8.20
CA ALA A 81 -23.84 10.63 -8.44
C ALA A 81 -22.87 10.46 -7.26
N ARG A 82 -22.79 11.43 -6.33
CA ARG A 82 -22.02 11.36 -5.09
C ARG A 82 -22.76 10.69 -3.92
N ARG A 83 -23.89 10.00 -4.10
CA ARG A 83 -24.44 9.07 -3.08
C ARG A 83 -24.38 7.61 -3.53
N ILE A 84 -23.60 7.33 -4.56
CA ILE A 84 -23.47 5.98 -5.11
C ILE A 84 -22.80 5.02 -4.13
N GLY A 85 -21.83 5.49 -3.33
CA GLY A 85 -21.16 4.70 -2.32
C GLY A 85 -22.16 4.17 -1.30
N GLU A 86 -22.96 5.07 -0.73
CA GLU A 86 -24.08 4.72 0.14
C GLU A 86 -25.04 3.73 -0.50
N ARG A 87 -25.53 4.02 -1.72
CA ARG A 87 -26.52 3.17 -2.40
C ARG A 87 -26.00 1.77 -2.68
N VAL A 88 -24.76 1.66 -3.16
CA VAL A 88 -24.11 0.36 -3.43
C VAL A 88 -23.77 -0.37 -2.13
N LEU A 89 -23.37 0.34 -1.07
CA LEU A 89 -23.12 -0.25 0.24
C LEU A 89 -24.40 -0.84 0.86
N HIS A 90 -25.52 -0.10 0.81
CA HIS A 90 -26.81 -0.61 1.25
C HIS A 90 -27.27 -1.82 0.42
N TRP A 91 -27.09 -1.78 -0.90
CA TRP A 91 -27.37 -2.92 -1.76
C TRP A 91 -26.49 -4.13 -1.41
N LEU A 92 -25.18 -3.92 -1.17
CA LEU A 92 -24.25 -4.98 -0.77
C LEU A 92 -24.72 -5.66 0.53
N TRP A 93 -25.14 -4.86 1.51
CA TRP A 93 -25.68 -5.35 2.78
C TRP A 93 -27.06 -5.98 2.69
N SER A 94 -27.79 -5.81 1.59
CA SER A 94 -29.02 -6.56 1.34
C SER A 94 -28.78 -7.91 0.67
N GLN A 95 -27.56 -8.19 0.18
CA GLN A 95 -27.24 -9.46 -0.48
C GLN A 95 -26.97 -10.57 0.53
N ASP A 96 -26.99 -11.83 0.08
CA ASP A 96 -26.52 -12.96 0.88
C ASP A 96 -24.99 -12.92 1.10
N MET A 97 -24.50 -13.77 2.02
CA MET A 97 -23.08 -13.85 2.35
C MET A 97 -22.19 -14.27 1.18
N THR A 98 -22.68 -15.14 0.29
CA THR A 98 -21.89 -15.61 -0.87
C THR A 98 -21.56 -14.46 -1.82
N VAL A 99 -22.53 -13.58 -2.09
CA VAL A 99 -22.31 -12.39 -2.92
C VAL A 99 -21.40 -11.39 -2.20
N ARG A 100 -21.61 -11.14 -0.90
CA ARG A 100 -20.77 -10.22 -0.11
C ARG A 100 -19.31 -10.66 -0.06
N ASP A 101 -19.07 -11.94 0.13
CA ASP A 101 -17.71 -12.49 0.18
C ASP A 101 -17.04 -12.47 -1.19
N ALA A 102 -17.78 -12.81 -2.25
CA ALA A 102 -17.27 -12.71 -3.62
C ALA A 102 -16.86 -11.26 -3.97
N LEU A 103 -17.67 -10.27 -3.59
CA LEU A 103 -17.36 -8.85 -3.82
C LEU A 103 -16.27 -8.31 -2.88
N SER A 104 -16.13 -8.84 -1.67
CA SER A 104 -15.04 -8.46 -0.75
C SER A 104 -13.67 -8.94 -1.23
N LEU A 105 -13.63 -9.98 -2.06
CA LEU A 105 -12.43 -10.45 -2.77
C LEU A 105 -12.15 -9.65 -4.05
N ASP A 106 -13.13 -8.89 -4.54
CA ASP A 106 -12.98 -8.07 -5.73
C ASP A 106 -12.30 -6.74 -5.38
N ARG A 107 -10.99 -6.69 -5.55
CA ARG A 107 -10.16 -5.51 -5.23
C ARG A 107 -10.64 -4.25 -5.95
N ILE A 108 -11.14 -4.37 -7.18
CA ILE A 108 -11.58 -3.20 -7.95
C ILE A 108 -12.87 -2.67 -7.37
N PHE A 109 -13.82 -3.56 -7.10
CA PHE A 109 -15.06 -3.19 -6.41
C PHE A 109 -14.78 -2.54 -5.05
N VAL A 110 -13.97 -3.18 -4.20
CA VAL A 110 -13.63 -2.65 -2.87
C VAL A 110 -12.97 -1.27 -2.97
N ASN A 111 -11.98 -1.11 -3.87
CA ASN A 111 -11.31 0.17 -4.05
C ASN A 111 -12.26 1.27 -4.54
N CYS A 112 -13.15 0.97 -5.48
CA CYS A 112 -14.09 1.97 -5.99
C CYS A 112 -15.14 2.31 -4.93
N LEU A 113 -15.69 1.32 -4.23
CA LEU A 113 -16.67 1.57 -3.18
C LEU A 113 -16.06 2.37 -2.03
N CYS A 114 -14.86 2.02 -1.56
CA CYS A 114 -14.15 2.82 -0.55
C CYS A 114 -13.87 4.24 -1.02
N TYR A 115 -13.53 4.44 -2.31
CA TYR A 115 -13.37 5.79 -2.87
C TYR A 115 -14.63 6.63 -2.71
N PHE A 116 -15.78 6.11 -3.13
CA PHE A 116 -17.05 6.84 -3.00
C PHE A 116 -17.46 7.01 -1.55
N SER A 117 -17.32 5.98 -0.70
CA SER A 117 -17.64 6.09 0.71
C SER A 117 -16.77 7.13 1.44
N VAL A 118 -15.48 7.24 1.14
CA VAL A 118 -14.62 8.31 1.71
C VAL A 118 -15.03 9.67 1.15
N ALA A 119 -15.28 9.79 -0.16
CA ALA A 119 -15.75 11.03 -0.77
C ALA A 119 -17.09 11.52 -0.18
N GLU A 120 -17.92 10.58 0.28
CA GLU A 120 -19.20 10.80 0.93
C GLU A 120 -19.11 11.04 2.44
N GLY A 121 -17.92 10.90 3.06
CA GLY A 121 -17.76 10.96 4.51
C GLY A 121 -18.40 9.79 5.26
N ARG A 122 -18.57 8.64 4.58
CA ARG A 122 -19.24 7.42 5.07
C ARG A 122 -18.28 6.23 5.21
N ASP A 123 -16.98 6.45 5.23
CA ASP A 123 -15.99 5.40 5.48
C ASP A 123 -16.15 4.73 6.86
N ASN A 124 -16.73 5.46 7.82
CA ASN A 124 -17.15 4.92 9.11
C ASN A 124 -18.19 3.80 9.01
N ASP A 125 -19.07 3.82 8.00
CA ASP A 125 -20.09 2.79 7.81
C ASP A 125 -19.45 1.45 7.42
N ILE A 126 -18.47 1.49 6.52
CA ILE A 126 -17.64 0.33 6.17
C ILE A 126 -16.90 -0.16 7.42
N TRP A 127 -16.30 0.76 8.19
CA TRP A 127 -15.54 0.39 9.38
C TRP A 127 -16.38 -0.33 10.43
N ASN A 128 -17.55 0.22 10.76
CA ASN A 128 -18.46 -0.36 11.73
C ASN A 128 -18.96 -1.74 11.29
N TRP A 129 -19.24 -1.90 9.99
CA TRP A 129 -19.57 -3.19 9.41
C TRP A 129 -18.42 -4.19 9.56
N LEU A 130 -17.17 -3.80 9.26
CA LEU A 130 -16.01 -4.67 9.46
C LEU A 130 -15.89 -5.11 10.92
N LEU A 131 -16.02 -4.21 11.89
CA LEU A 131 -15.97 -4.58 13.31
C LEU A 131 -17.09 -5.54 13.70
N HIS A 132 -18.29 -5.32 13.17
CA HIS A 132 -19.42 -6.21 13.41
C HIS A 132 -19.17 -7.61 12.86
N GLU A 133 -18.74 -7.73 11.60
CA GLU A 133 -18.40 -9.02 10.97
C GLU A 133 -17.31 -9.74 11.77
N MET A 134 -16.21 -9.05 12.06
CA MET A 134 -15.07 -9.67 12.75
C MET A 134 -15.40 -10.15 14.18
N ASN A 135 -16.34 -9.50 14.85
CA ASN A 135 -16.75 -9.87 16.21
C ASN A 135 -17.77 -11.02 16.22
N ASN A 136 -18.57 -11.16 15.15
CA ASN A 136 -19.64 -12.15 15.07
C ASN A 136 -19.30 -13.39 14.24
N GLU A 137 -18.19 -13.37 13.51
CA GLU A 137 -17.71 -14.54 12.77
C GLU A 137 -17.38 -15.70 13.71
N LYS A 138 -18.03 -16.85 13.45
CA LYS A 138 -17.68 -18.11 14.13
C LYS A 138 -16.22 -18.43 13.82
N ARG A 139 -15.49 -18.84 14.87
CA ARG A 139 -14.02 -18.96 14.94
C ARG A 139 -13.31 -19.80 13.86
N ASP A 140 -14.02 -20.40 12.90
CA ASP A 140 -13.44 -21.35 11.92
C ASP A 140 -13.65 -20.97 10.44
N VAL A 141 -14.26 -19.82 10.13
CA VAL A 141 -14.29 -19.34 8.73
C VAL A 141 -13.00 -18.55 8.46
N ASP A 142 -12.25 -18.98 7.45
CA ASP A 142 -11.11 -18.23 6.93
C ASP A 142 -11.68 -16.99 6.24
N VAL A 143 -11.40 -15.82 6.81
CA VAL A 143 -12.10 -14.58 6.45
C VAL A 143 -11.52 -14.08 5.13
N PRO A 144 -12.27 -14.11 4.02
CA PRO A 144 -11.73 -13.72 2.74
C PRO A 144 -11.42 -12.22 2.76
N GLU A 145 -10.13 -11.91 2.74
CA GLU A 145 -9.53 -10.62 2.37
C GLU A 145 -10.18 -9.33 2.93
N ARG A 146 -10.83 -9.36 4.11
CA ARG A 146 -11.44 -8.15 4.74
C ARG A 146 -10.43 -7.02 4.97
N HIS A 147 -9.14 -7.36 5.03
CA HIS A 147 -8.05 -6.40 5.06
C HIS A 147 -7.99 -5.47 3.83
N LEU A 148 -8.56 -5.88 2.70
CA LEU A 148 -8.68 -5.04 1.49
C LEU A 148 -9.54 -3.82 1.72
N TRP A 149 -10.58 -3.89 2.58
CA TRP A 149 -11.43 -2.74 2.87
C TRP A 149 -10.65 -1.66 3.63
N VAL A 150 -9.82 -2.05 4.60
CA VAL A 150 -8.93 -1.11 5.32
C VAL A 150 -7.96 -0.45 4.34
N VAL A 151 -7.35 -1.24 3.46
CA VAL A 151 -6.46 -0.72 2.41
C VAL A 151 -7.22 0.21 1.46
N GLY A 152 -8.44 -0.16 1.05
CA GLY A 152 -9.28 0.63 0.16
C GLY A 152 -9.64 1.99 0.76
N ILE A 153 -9.97 2.04 2.06
CA ILE A 153 -10.21 3.30 2.78
C ILE A 153 -8.94 4.16 2.78
N MET A 154 -7.78 3.59 3.13
CA MET A 154 -6.51 4.33 3.14
C MET A 154 -6.14 4.86 1.76
N ASP A 155 -6.29 4.04 0.71
CA ASP A 155 -5.99 4.41 -0.68
C ASP A 155 -6.90 5.55 -1.14
N ALA A 156 -8.20 5.46 -0.86
CA ALA A 156 -9.17 6.51 -1.14
C ALA A 156 -8.86 7.83 -0.41
N GLN A 157 -8.49 7.76 0.87
CA GLN A 157 -8.12 8.95 1.66
C GLN A 157 -6.89 9.67 1.08
N VAL A 158 -5.87 8.94 0.61
CA VAL A 158 -4.73 9.56 -0.08
C VAL A 158 -5.17 10.20 -1.39
N GLU A 159 -5.97 9.48 -2.19
CA GLU A 159 -6.42 9.92 -3.51
C GLU A 159 -7.25 11.23 -3.44
N LEU A 160 -7.94 11.47 -2.32
CA LEU A 160 -8.85 12.60 -2.14
C LEU A 160 -8.26 13.77 -1.33
N SER A 161 -7.15 13.62 -0.62
CA SER A 161 -6.66 14.63 0.33
C SER A 161 -5.22 15.12 0.14
N ASP A 162 -4.47 14.56 -0.82
CA ASP A 162 -3.03 14.84 -1.02
C ASP A 162 -2.21 14.83 0.29
N SER A 163 -2.67 14.06 1.28
CA SER A 163 -2.15 14.03 2.64
C SER A 163 -2.08 12.61 3.17
N LEU A 164 -1.08 12.36 4.02
CA LEU A 164 -0.88 11.07 4.68
C LEU A 164 -1.53 11.00 6.07
N VAL A 165 -2.11 12.09 6.56
CA VAL A 165 -2.64 12.15 7.93
C VAL A 165 -3.82 11.19 8.11
N LEU A 166 -4.85 11.27 7.25
CA LEU A 166 -6.03 10.41 7.37
C LEU A 166 -5.71 8.92 7.17
N PRO A 167 -4.97 8.50 6.13
CA PRO A 167 -4.59 7.10 5.95
C PRO A 167 -3.81 6.53 7.13
N LEU A 168 -2.85 7.29 7.68
CA LEU A 168 -2.06 6.81 8.82
C LEU A 168 -2.88 6.80 10.12
N LYS A 169 -3.85 7.70 10.29
CA LYS A 169 -4.85 7.62 11.37
C LYS A 169 -5.77 6.41 11.20
N THR A 170 -6.11 6.02 9.97
CA THR A 170 -6.85 4.77 9.69
C THR A 170 -6.03 3.54 10.09
N LEU A 171 -4.72 3.54 9.82
CA LEU A 171 -3.82 2.49 10.33
C LEU A 171 -3.75 2.48 11.87
N GLU A 172 -3.67 3.65 12.49
CA GLU A 172 -3.69 3.79 13.96
C GLU A 172 -5.00 3.25 14.54
N ARG A 173 -6.13 3.56 13.91
CA ARG A 173 -7.44 3.03 14.28
C ARG A 173 -7.50 1.52 14.12
N ALA A 174 -6.93 0.95 13.05
CA ALA A 174 -6.85 -0.50 12.88
C ALA A 174 -6.06 -1.18 14.02
N LEU A 175 -5.01 -0.54 14.54
CA LEU A 175 -4.24 -1.05 15.68
C LEU A 175 -5.04 -1.07 16.99
N LYS A 176 -6.01 -0.14 17.12
CA LYS A 176 -6.84 0.00 18.33
C LYS A 176 -8.08 -0.89 18.29
N ASP A 177 -8.77 -0.90 17.16
CA ASP A 177 -10.11 -1.47 17.06
C ASP A 177 -10.08 -2.98 16.73
N PHE A 178 -9.10 -3.45 15.96
CA PHE A 178 -8.98 -4.87 15.64
C PHE A 178 -8.18 -5.61 16.72
N SER A 179 -8.53 -6.87 16.98
CA SER A 179 -7.83 -7.70 17.96
C SER A 179 -7.87 -9.18 17.58
N GLY A 180 -7.18 -10.03 18.36
CA GLY A 180 -7.18 -11.48 18.17
C GLY A 180 -6.47 -11.96 16.90
N LYS A 181 -6.96 -13.08 16.34
CA LYS A 181 -6.30 -13.79 15.22
C LYS A 181 -6.27 -13.00 13.90
N HIS A 182 -7.17 -12.03 13.73
CA HIS A 182 -7.30 -11.26 12.49
C HIS A 182 -6.47 -9.99 12.47
N LEU A 183 -6.09 -9.47 13.65
CA LEU A 183 -5.30 -8.24 13.80
C LEU A 183 -4.07 -8.26 12.88
N LYS A 184 -3.30 -9.35 12.89
CA LYS A 184 -2.08 -9.44 12.08
C LYS A 184 -2.32 -9.18 10.59
N TRP A 185 -3.40 -9.74 10.03
CA TRP A 185 -3.71 -9.63 8.59
C TRP A 185 -4.21 -8.24 8.22
N MET A 186 -5.11 -7.67 9.04
CA MET A 186 -5.61 -6.30 8.87
C MET A 186 -4.44 -5.30 8.91
N ILE A 187 -3.56 -5.45 9.90
CA ILE A 187 -2.40 -4.58 10.09
C ILE A 187 -1.35 -4.77 9.01
N MET A 188 -1.08 -6.01 8.57
CA MET A 188 -0.08 -6.24 7.53
C MET A 188 -0.46 -5.55 6.22
N ALA A 189 -1.71 -5.66 5.78
CA ALA A 189 -2.16 -5.02 4.55
C ALA A 189 -2.14 -3.48 4.65
N ALA A 190 -2.66 -2.95 5.75
CA ALA A 190 -2.66 -1.52 6.04
C ALA A 190 -1.22 -0.96 6.16
N LEU A 191 -0.30 -1.69 6.80
CA LEU A 191 1.13 -1.35 6.88
C LEU A 191 1.77 -1.30 5.50
N VAL A 192 1.47 -2.28 4.62
CA VAL A 192 2.01 -2.28 3.26
C VAL A 192 1.54 -1.05 2.49
N SER A 193 0.25 -0.68 2.62
CA SER A 193 -0.25 0.53 1.96
C SER A 193 0.36 1.80 2.56
N GLY A 194 0.35 1.94 3.89
CA GLY A 194 0.99 3.07 4.58
C GLY A 194 2.47 3.22 4.21
N SER A 195 3.22 2.12 4.19
CA SER A 195 4.64 2.11 3.78
C SER A 195 4.85 2.47 2.32
N ARG A 196 3.91 2.15 1.42
CA ARG A 196 3.96 2.59 0.02
C ARG A 196 3.70 4.10 -0.07
N MET A 197 2.73 4.60 0.69
CA MET A 197 2.34 6.00 0.69
C MET A 197 3.44 6.90 1.26
N THR A 198 4.08 6.52 2.37
CA THR A 198 5.19 7.29 2.95
C THR A 198 6.43 7.33 2.07
N LYS A 199 6.59 6.39 1.14
CA LYS A 199 7.67 6.40 0.15
C LYS A 199 7.47 7.42 -0.96
N SER A 200 6.29 8.03 -1.08
CA SER A 200 6.08 9.12 -2.04
C SER A 200 7.03 10.27 -1.74
N THR A 201 7.79 10.71 -2.74
CA THR A 201 8.71 11.86 -2.62
C THR A 201 8.03 13.18 -2.99
N THR A 202 6.74 13.18 -3.33
CA THR A 202 5.99 14.38 -3.71
C THR A 202 5.10 14.90 -2.60
N LEU A 203 4.80 14.06 -1.60
CA LEU A 203 3.93 14.43 -0.49
C LEU A 203 4.73 15.17 0.59
N PRO A 204 4.12 16.18 1.24
CA PRO A 204 4.77 16.92 2.32
C PRO A 204 5.08 16.01 3.53
N PRO A 205 6.00 16.44 4.42
CA PRO A 205 6.18 15.79 5.71
C PRO A 205 4.86 15.67 6.46
N TYR A 206 4.65 14.52 7.09
CA TYR A 206 3.49 14.25 7.94
C TYR A 206 3.89 14.29 9.42
N ASP A 207 2.91 14.25 10.32
CA ASP A 207 3.16 14.23 11.76
C ASP A 207 4.11 13.07 12.15
N PRO A 208 5.27 13.35 12.77
CA PRO A 208 6.20 12.33 13.26
C PRO A 208 5.55 11.29 14.18
N ALA A 209 4.51 11.64 14.93
CA ALA A 209 3.78 10.67 15.76
C ALA A 209 3.18 9.54 14.92
N LEU A 210 2.77 9.81 13.68
CA LEU A 210 2.24 8.81 12.75
C LEU A 210 3.33 7.87 12.19
N SER A 211 4.61 8.22 12.28
CA SER A 211 5.71 7.30 11.94
C SER A 211 5.78 6.16 12.98
N THR A 212 5.51 6.47 14.25
CA THR A 212 5.49 5.49 15.35
C THR A 212 4.37 4.46 15.18
N VAL A 213 3.27 4.85 14.52
CA VAL A 213 2.17 3.97 14.14
C VAL A 213 2.65 2.91 13.14
N LEU A 214 3.41 3.29 12.12
CA LEU A 214 4.00 2.35 11.15
C LEU A 214 4.97 1.38 11.81
N ILE A 215 5.83 1.88 12.70
CA ILE A 215 6.76 1.04 13.47
C ILE A 215 5.99 0.04 14.35
N SER A 216 4.94 0.48 15.02
CA SER A 216 4.10 -0.38 15.86
C SER A 216 3.38 -1.44 15.05
N ALA A 217 2.81 -1.06 13.91
CA ALA A 217 2.21 -2.00 12.95
C ALA A 217 3.22 -3.02 12.41
N ASN A 218 4.46 -2.60 12.16
CA ASN A 218 5.53 -3.49 11.73
C ASN A 218 5.91 -4.51 12.81
N LYS A 219 5.96 -4.09 14.09
CA LYS A 219 6.24 -4.97 15.23
C LYS A 219 5.19 -6.09 15.39
N ILE A 220 3.92 -5.79 15.11
CA ILE A 220 2.82 -6.75 15.17
C ILE A 220 2.83 -7.71 13.97
N SER A 221 3.08 -7.19 12.78
CA SER A 221 2.93 -7.95 11.53
C SER A 221 4.15 -8.78 11.15
N THR A 222 5.35 -8.41 11.62
CA THR A 222 6.61 -9.06 11.22
C THR A 222 7.52 -9.37 12.42
N HIS A 223 8.46 -10.30 12.22
CA HIS A 223 9.40 -10.76 13.25
C HIS A 223 10.84 -10.85 12.72
N GLY A 224 11.81 -10.89 13.64
CA GLY A 224 13.22 -11.12 13.34
C GLY A 224 13.81 -10.12 12.35
N THR A 225 14.62 -10.62 11.42
CA THR A 225 15.33 -9.82 10.40
C THR A 225 14.38 -9.01 9.51
N MET A 226 13.20 -9.54 9.19
CA MET A 226 12.21 -8.83 8.35
C MET A 226 11.69 -7.58 9.06
N ARG A 227 11.48 -7.66 10.39
CA ARG A 227 11.06 -6.51 11.20
C ARG A 227 12.11 -5.41 11.15
N ALA A 228 13.36 -5.76 11.44
CA ALA A 228 14.48 -4.82 11.44
C ALA A 228 14.69 -4.18 10.05
N HIS A 229 14.56 -4.97 8.98
CA HIS A 229 14.61 -4.45 7.62
C HIS A 229 13.48 -3.45 7.33
N ASN A 230 12.24 -3.79 7.69
CA ASN A 230 11.10 -2.89 7.51
C ASN A 230 11.20 -1.62 8.36
N GLU A 231 11.72 -1.70 9.59
CA GLU A 231 11.98 -0.53 10.44
C GLU A 231 13.04 0.39 9.80
N ALA A 232 14.17 -0.17 9.37
CA ALA A 232 15.18 0.59 8.64
C ALA A 232 14.59 1.28 7.39
N MET A 233 13.74 0.55 6.67
CA MET A 233 13.01 1.05 5.51
C MET A 233 12.03 2.19 5.84
N ILE A 234 11.27 2.10 6.94
CA ILE A 234 10.40 3.18 7.41
C ILE A 234 11.23 4.40 7.77
N MET A 235 12.37 4.21 8.44
CA MET A 235 13.24 5.30 8.89
C MET A 235 13.93 6.05 7.74
N LEU A 236 14.09 5.47 6.56
CA LEU A 236 14.55 6.22 5.38
C LEU A 236 13.56 7.31 4.91
N TYR A 237 12.28 7.14 5.25
CA TYR A 237 11.21 8.03 4.81
C TYR A 237 10.52 8.72 6.00
N HIS A 238 11.14 8.69 7.17
CA HIS A 238 10.67 9.39 8.35
C HIS A 238 10.56 10.91 8.04
N PRO A 239 9.49 11.59 8.48
CA PRO A 239 9.16 12.93 7.99
C PRO A 239 10.11 14.04 8.48
N THR A 240 10.76 13.83 9.62
CA THR A 240 11.67 14.83 10.25
C THR A 240 13.06 14.28 10.53
N GLU A 241 13.14 13.02 10.97
CA GLU A 241 14.40 12.32 11.31
C GLU A 241 14.72 11.14 10.37
N PRO A 242 14.95 11.36 9.06
CA PRO A 242 15.38 10.30 8.17
C PRO A 242 16.74 9.71 8.59
N ASN A 243 16.87 8.38 8.61
CA ASN A 243 18.06 7.70 9.12
C ASN A 243 18.59 6.65 8.14
N GLY A 244 19.69 6.98 7.46
CA GLY A 244 20.37 6.08 6.51
C GLY A 244 21.17 4.96 7.19
N LYS A 245 21.64 5.16 8.43
CA LYS A 245 22.49 4.23 9.15
C LYS A 245 21.79 2.92 9.48
N LEU A 246 20.51 2.99 9.89
CA LEU A 246 19.71 1.79 10.14
C LEU A 246 19.60 0.91 8.89
N PHE A 247 19.53 1.51 7.70
CA PHE A 247 19.53 0.75 6.46
C PHE A 247 20.90 0.18 6.13
N LEU A 248 21.97 0.96 6.33
CA LEU A 248 23.36 0.51 6.16
C LEU A 248 23.65 -0.74 7.02
N ASP A 249 23.28 -0.72 8.30
CA ASP A 249 23.49 -1.83 9.24
C ASP A 249 22.76 -3.11 8.80
N MET A 250 21.59 -2.95 8.17
CA MET A 250 20.76 -4.08 7.71
C MET A 250 21.10 -4.56 6.29
N ALA A 251 21.78 -3.74 5.48
CA ALA A 251 22.05 -4.03 4.08
C ALA A 251 22.87 -5.31 3.84
N PRO A 252 23.94 -5.63 4.59
CA PRO A 252 24.69 -6.88 4.41
C PRO A 252 23.81 -8.12 4.57
N THR A 253 22.96 -8.14 5.60
CA THR A 253 22.01 -9.24 5.84
C THR A 253 21.02 -9.38 4.69
N TYR A 254 20.50 -8.26 4.18
CA TYR A 254 19.59 -8.27 3.04
C TYR A 254 20.25 -8.77 1.75
N LEU A 255 21.49 -8.35 1.48
CA LEU A 255 22.28 -8.81 0.34
C LEU A 255 22.55 -10.33 0.43
N GLN A 256 22.85 -10.83 1.63
CA GLN A 256 23.15 -12.24 1.86
C GLN A 256 21.93 -13.16 1.68
N PHE A 257 20.76 -12.74 2.16
CA PHE A 257 19.55 -13.60 2.21
C PHE A 257 18.47 -13.19 1.21
N GLY A 258 18.19 -11.90 1.08
CA GLY A 258 17.12 -11.37 0.24
C GLY A 258 17.42 -11.48 -1.26
N MET A 259 18.65 -11.18 -1.68
CA MET A 259 19.01 -11.16 -3.10
C MET A 259 19.26 -12.54 -3.72
N LYS A 260 19.48 -13.58 -2.92
CA LYS A 260 19.63 -14.96 -3.42
C LYS A 260 18.35 -15.51 -4.08
N THR A 261 17.20 -14.91 -3.80
CA THR A 261 15.89 -15.32 -4.34
C THR A 261 15.53 -14.67 -5.69
N SER A 262 16.48 -13.98 -6.34
CA SER A 262 16.48 -13.57 -7.76
C SER A 262 15.24 -12.84 -8.31
N ARG A 263 14.42 -12.22 -7.44
CA ARG A 263 13.33 -11.35 -7.91
C ARG A 263 13.90 -9.98 -8.33
N LYS A 264 13.96 -9.73 -9.64
CA LYS A 264 14.38 -8.44 -10.26
C LYS A 264 13.74 -7.21 -9.56
N MET A 265 12.48 -7.32 -9.16
CA MET A 265 11.75 -6.27 -8.43
C MET A 265 12.31 -6.01 -7.03
N THR A 266 12.65 -7.06 -6.28
CA THR A 266 13.26 -6.98 -4.96
C THR A 266 14.64 -6.33 -5.03
N SER A 267 15.44 -6.74 -6.02
CA SER A 267 16.76 -6.15 -6.30
C SER A 267 16.66 -4.66 -6.62
N ARG A 268 15.70 -4.27 -7.47
CA ARG A 268 15.45 -2.88 -7.83
C ARG A 268 14.99 -2.06 -6.62
N ALA A 269 14.06 -2.59 -5.82
CA ALA A 269 13.58 -1.92 -4.62
C ALA A 269 14.72 -1.69 -3.61
N PHE A 270 15.54 -2.72 -3.35
CA PHE A 270 16.74 -2.58 -2.53
C PHE A 270 17.63 -1.45 -3.02
N SER A 271 17.99 -1.44 -4.30
CA SER A 271 18.92 -0.44 -4.84
C SER A 271 18.40 0.99 -4.77
N ILE A 272 17.11 1.20 -4.99
CA ILE A 272 16.51 2.53 -4.83
C ILE A 272 16.64 3.01 -3.37
N ASN A 273 16.42 2.12 -2.41
CA ASN A 273 16.53 2.46 -0.98
C ASN A 273 17.98 2.61 -0.53
N ALA A 274 18.90 1.83 -1.09
CA ALA A 274 20.34 1.97 -0.87
C ALA A 274 20.85 3.33 -1.38
N LEU A 275 20.45 3.75 -2.58
CA LEU A 275 20.76 5.08 -3.10
C LEU A 275 20.17 6.20 -2.22
N ARG A 276 18.93 6.04 -1.75
CA ARG A 276 18.33 7.00 -0.81
C ARG A 276 19.09 7.05 0.52
N ALA A 277 19.46 5.89 1.07
CA ALA A 277 20.23 5.79 2.29
C ALA A 277 21.61 6.43 2.13
N ALA A 278 22.30 6.19 1.02
CA ALA A 278 23.57 6.83 0.69
C ALA A 278 23.43 8.36 0.63
N TYR A 279 22.38 8.86 -0.02
CA TYR A 279 22.08 10.30 -0.05
C TYR A 279 21.89 10.88 1.36
N ILE A 280 21.10 10.22 2.22
CA ILE A 280 20.91 10.63 3.62
C ILE A 280 22.23 10.61 4.39
N LEU A 281 23.05 9.56 4.23
CA LEU A 281 24.36 9.43 4.89
C LEU A 281 25.33 10.53 4.48
N ARG A 282 25.37 10.92 3.20
CA ARG A 282 26.17 12.07 2.73
C ARG A 282 25.76 13.36 3.41
N LEU A 283 24.46 13.63 3.52
CA LEU A 283 23.96 14.80 4.26
C LEU A 283 24.27 14.73 5.77
N GLN A 284 24.48 13.53 6.30
CA GLN A 284 24.90 13.26 7.69
C GLN A 284 26.43 13.22 7.87
N ASN A 285 27.22 13.52 6.83
CA ASN A 285 28.69 13.43 6.79
C ASN A 285 29.26 12.01 7.02
N ASP A 286 28.49 10.95 6.72
CA ASP A 286 28.97 9.57 6.71
C ASP A 286 29.31 9.12 5.28
N GLU A 287 30.44 9.64 4.79
CA GLU A 287 30.92 9.38 3.43
C GLU A 287 31.21 7.89 3.20
N LYS A 288 31.82 7.23 4.20
CA LYS A 288 32.22 5.83 4.10
C LYS A 288 31.00 4.92 3.96
N GLY A 289 29.96 5.15 4.74
CA GLY A 289 28.70 4.40 4.64
C GLY A 289 27.99 4.63 3.31
N ALA A 290 27.99 5.88 2.82
CA ALA A 290 27.41 6.23 1.54
C ALA A 290 28.10 5.52 0.36
N VAL A 291 29.44 5.60 0.27
CA VAL A 291 30.23 4.95 -0.78
C VAL A 291 30.00 3.44 -0.78
N TRP A 292 29.99 2.79 0.39
CA TRP A 292 29.75 1.36 0.46
C TRP A 292 28.38 0.95 -0.12
N LEU A 293 27.33 1.73 0.14
CA LEU A 293 26.00 1.47 -0.42
C LEU A 293 25.95 1.73 -1.93
N GLU A 294 26.65 2.76 -2.41
CA GLU A 294 26.77 3.07 -3.83
C GLU A 294 27.48 1.94 -4.59
N ASP A 295 28.63 1.48 -4.09
CA ASP A 295 29.37 0.34 -4.65
C ASP A 295 28.51 -0.93 -4.67
N ALA A 296 27.71 -1.15 -3.62
CA ALA A 296 26.78 -2.27 -3.57
C ALA A 296 25.68 -2.16 -4.64
N VAL A 297 25.21 -0.95 -4.96
CA VAL A 297 24.21 -0.72 -6.01
C VAL A 297 24.83 -0.89 -7.40
N GLU A 298 26.00 -0.28 -7.64
CA GLU A 298 26.73 -0.37 -8.91
C GLU A 298 27.04 -1.83 -9.26
N SER A 299 27.60 -2.58 -8.32
CA SER A 299 27.99 -3.98 -8.54
C SER A 299 26.80 -4.95 -8.70
N ARG A 300 25.66 -4.70 -8.04
CA ARG A 300 24.54 -5.66 -8.00
C ARG A 300 23.37 -5.30 -8.92
N CYS A 301 23.19 -4.02 -9.21
CA CYS A 301 22.06 -3.49 -9.96
C CYS A 301 22.51 -2.35 -10.89
N PRO A 302 23.38 -2.62 -11.88
CA PRO A 302 23.92 -1.60 -12.76
C PRO A 302 22.81 -0.78 -13.44
N GLN A 303 21.69 -1.41 -13.83
CA GLN A 303 20.55 -0.70 -14.42
C GLN A 303 19.90 0.37 -13.51
N VAL A 304 20.04 0.28 -12.19
CA VAL A 304 19.57 1.31 -11.25
C VAL A 304 20.64 2.39 -11.09
N TRP A 305 21.91 1.98 -11.06
CA TRP A 305 23.06 2.87 -11.02
C TRP A 305 23.19 3.77 -12.27
N ASP A 306 22.93 3.22 -13.46
CA ASP A 306 22.96 3.93 -14.74
C ASP A 306 21.98 5.11 -14.77
N VAL A 307 20.90 5.03 -13.99
CA VAL A 307 19.88 6.09 -13.87
C VAL A 307 19.95 6.82 -12.53
N ARG A 308 21.08 6.77 -11.81
CA ARG A 308 21.25 7.39 -10.48
C ARG A 308 20.95 8.89 -10.47
N GLN A 309 21.29 9.62 -11.53
CA GLN A 309 20.94 11.04 -11.69
C GLN A 309 19.45 11.32 -11.53
N LYS A 310 18.61 10.44 -12.09
CA LYS A 310 17.14 10.57 -11.96
C LYS A 310 16.71 10.40 -10.50
N TRP A 311 17.38 9.53 -9.75
CA TRP A 311 17.12 9.33 -8.33
C TRP A 311 17.63 10.50 -7.50
N LEU A 312 18.81 11.05 -7.80
CA LEU A 312 19.31 12.26 -7.15
C LEU A 312 18.29 13.40 -7.22
N ARG A 313 17.82 13.73 -8.43
CA ARG A 313 16.82 14.80 -8.62
C ARG A 313 15.54 14.55 -7.82
N ARG A 314 15.12 13.29 -7.69
CA ARG A 314 13.96 12.91 -6.88
C ARG A 314 14.21 13.08 -5.38
N PHE A 315 15.42 12.80 -4.91
CA PHE A 315 15.79 12.97 -3.50
C PHE A 315 16.00 14.44 -3.14
N GLU A 316 16.62 15.22 -4.03
CA GLU A 316 16.74 16.67 -3.93
C GLU A 316 15.37 17.35 -3.85
N ALA A 317 14.39 16.88 -4.63
CA ALA A 317 13.03 17.39 -4.62
C ALA A 317 12.15 16.85 -3.47
N ASP A 318 12.62 15.88 -2.67
CA ASP A 318 11.81 15.29 -1.60
C ASP A 318 11.72 16.27 -0.42
N PRO A 319 10.51 16.77 -0.06
CA PRO A 319 10.36 17.75 1.00
C PRO A 319 10.68 17.18 2.40
N LYS A 320 10.65 15.85 2.58
CA LYS A 320 11.02 15.20 3.86
C LYS A 320 12.53 15.23 4.14
N LEU A 321 13.34 15.57 3.16
CA LEU A 321 14.79 15.67 3.30
C LEU A 321 15.28 17.13 3.39
N GLU A 322 14.37 18.11 3.34
CA GLU A 322 14.71 19.54 3.27
C GLU A 322 15.47 20.01 4.51
N GLU A 323 14.98 19.64 5.70
CA GLU A 323 15.64 20.01 6.94
C GLU A 323 17.07 19.43 7.02
N LEU A 324 17.24 18.18 6.57
CA LEU A 324 18.55 17.53 6.56
C LEU A 324 19.51 18.21 5.56
N ARG A 325 19.01 18.64 4.38
CA ARG A 325 19.80 19.44 3.42
C ARG A 325 20.25 20.78 4.01
N ARG A 326 19.34 21.48 4.69
CA ARG A 326 19.62 22.77 5.36
C ARG A 326 20.72 22.61 6.42
N GLN A 327 20.64 21.55 7.22
CA GLN A 327 21.65 21.22 8.21
C GLN A 327 23.00 20.85 7.59
N SER A 328 23.02 20.09 6.49
CA SER A 328 24.26 19.74 5.78
C SER A 328 24.97 21.00 5.27
N THR A 329 24.26 21.91 4.60
CA THR A 329 24.81 23.17 4.06
C THR A 329 25.51 24.00 5.13
N SER A 330 25.01 23.97 6.37
CA SER A 330 25.60 24.69 7.51
C SER A 330 26.90 24.06 8.06
N ARG A 331 27.13 22.76 7.83
CA ARG A 331 28.25 22.00 8.41
C ARG A 331 29.38 21.79 7.42
N SER A 332 29.02 21.43 6.18
CA SER A 332 29.91 21.18 5.04
C SER A 332 29.01 20.81 3.86
N SER A 333 29.21 21.40 2.69
CA SER A 333 28.41 21.06 1.51
C SER A 333 28.68 19.60 1.13
N ALA A 334 27.69 18.73 1.29
CA ALA A 334 27.76 17.37 0.77
C ALA A 334 28.01 17.39 -0.75
N THR A 335 28.93 16.55 -1.22
CA THR A 335 29.29 16.45 -2.65
C THR A 335 28.56 15.29 -3.30
N PHE A 336 27.98 15.53 -4.48
CA PHE A 336 27.26 14.53 -5.28
C PHE A 336 27.80 14.46 -6.73
N ASP A 337 29.05 14.89 -6.95
CA ASP A 337 29.59 15.05 -8.31
C ASP A 337 29.75 13.72 -9.07
N HIS A 338 29.99 12.61 -8.37
CA HIS A 338 30.01 11.27 -8.96
C HIS A 338 28.62 10.76 -9.39
N TRP A 339 27.55 11.42 -8.95
CA TRP A 339 26.20 11.14 -9.46
C TRP A 339 25.92 11.90 -10.76
N LYS A 340 26.67 12.96 -11.11
CA LYS A 340 26.45 13.80 -12.30
C LYS A 340 27.01 13.22 -13.60
#